data_AF-A0A2Z5WUK8-F1
#
_entry.id   AF-A0A2Z5WUK8-F1
#
_cell.length_a   1.000
_cell.length_b   1.000
_cell.length_c   1.000
_cell.angle_alpha   90.00
_cell.angle_beta   90.00
_cell.angle_gamma   90.00
#
_symmetry.space_group_name_H-M   'P 1'
#
loop_
_entity.id
_entity.type
_entity.pdbx_description
1 polymer ?
#
loop_
_entity_poly.entity_id
_entity_poly.type
_entity_poly.pdbx_seq_one_letter_code
_entity_poly.pdbx_strand_id
1 'polypeptide(L)'
;MTTKEKLIQEIEQSPEPFLEEFLDFILFAKSRRHHEFYSDVSKPYKPIWEVAAELVRDIPPDVLEKLPNDSAENHDHYLYGSPKKES
;
A
#
# COMPACT_ATOMS: atom_id res chain seq x y z
N MET A 1 -32.78 15.20 17.38
CA MET A 1 -32.23 14.98 16.03
C MET A 1 -30.76 14.65 16.17
N THR A 2 -30.38 13.45 15.76
CA THR A 2 -28.99 12.95 15.82
C THR A 2 -28.16 13.52 14.66
N THR A 3 -26.83 13.49 14.79
CA THR A 3 -25.92 13.90 13.71
C THR A 3 -26.16 13.10 12.43
N LYS A 4 -26.51 11.81 12.57
CA LYS A 4 -26.83 10.93 11.45
C LYS A 4 -28.10 11.38 10.71
N GLU A 5 -29.15 11.72 11.45
CA GLU A 5 -30.41 12.19 10.86
C GLU A 5 -30.26 13.50 10.09
N LYS A 6 -29.48 14.45 10.64
CA LYS A 6 -29.17 15.71 9.94
C LYS A 6 -28.39 15.48 8.65
N LEU A 7 -27.42 14.57 8.67
CA LEU A 7 -26.60 14.24 7.51
C LEU A 7 -27.44 13.64 6.38
N ILE A 8 -28.36 12.74 6.71
CA ILE A 8 -29.24 12.10 5.73
C ILE A 8 -30.12 13.16 5.04
N GLN A 9 -30.68 14.09 5.81
CA GLN A 9 -31.50 15.17 5.25
C GLN A 9 -30.70 16.10 4.31
N GLU A 10 -29.45 16.43 4.66
CA GLU A 10 -28.60 17.29 3.83
C GLU A 10 -28.19 16.60 2.52
N ILE A 11 -27.94 15.29 2.57
CA ILE A 11 -27.62 14.47 1.39
C ILE A 11 -28.81 14.42 0.42
N GLU A 12 -30.03 14.27 0.92
CA GLU A 12 -31.24 14.20 0.08
C GLU A 12 -31.52 15.50 -0.69
N GLN A 13 -31.06 16.64 -0.19
CA GLN A 13 -31.31 17.96 -0.78
C GLN A 13 -30.11 18.51 -1.58
N SER A 14 -28.99 17.77 -1.60
CA SER A 14 -27.74 18.22 -2.21
C SER A 14 -27.63 17.86 -3.70
N PRO A 15 -27.04 18.73 -4.54
CA PRO A 15 -26.71 18.40 -5.93
C PRO A 15 -25.64 17.31 -6.04
N GLU A 16 -25.72 16.48 -7.10
CA GLU A 16 -24.77 15.40 -7.40
C GLU A 16 -23.27 15.76 -7.26
N PRO A 17 -22.75 16.88 -7.82
CA PRO A 17 -21.31 17.19 -7.71
C PRO A 17 -20.83 17.38 -6.27
N PHE A 18 -21.70 17.83 -5.37
CA PHE A 18 -21.37 17.97 -3.95
C PHE A 18 -21.38 16.62 -3.23
N LEU A 19 -22.24 15.69 -3.66
CA LEU A 19 -22.26 14.33 -3.14
C LEU A 19 -21.00 13.56 -3.52
N GLU A 20 -20.48 13.76 -4.73
CA GLU A 20 -19.19 13.19 -5.17
C GLU A 20 -18.04 13.70 -4.30
N GLU A 21 -17.92 15.02 -4.11
CA GLU A 21 -16.86 15.61 -3.27
C GLU A 21 -16.97 15.16 -1.80
N PHE A 22 -18.19 15.09 -1.27
CA PHE A 22 -18.43 14.61 0.09
C PHE A 22 -18.11 13.12 0.23
N LEU A 23 -18.48 12.30 -0.76
CA LEU A 23 -18.13 10.88 -0.80
C LEU A 23 -16.62 10.70 -0.83
N ASP A 24 -15.92 11.43 -1.70
CA ASP A 24 -14.45 11.42 -1.79
C ASP A 24 -13.81 11.82 -0.47
N PHE A 25 -14.32 12.87 0.19
CA PHE A 25 -13.84 13.28 1.51
C PHE A 25 -14.08 12.20 2.58
N ILE A 26 -15.25 11.57 2.60
CA ILE A 26 -15.55 10.49 3.56
C ILE A 26 -14.71 9.25 3.27
N LEU A 27 -14.51 8.87 2.00
CA LEU A 27 -13.65 7.77 1.60
C LEU A 27 -12.19 8.05 1.94
N PHE A 28 -11.72 9.28 1.72
CA PHE A 28 -10.40 9.73 2.15
C PHE A 28 -10.25 9.70 3.67
N ALA A 29 -11.20 10.26 4.43
CA ALA A 29 -11.19 10.26 5.88
C ALA A 29 -11.27 8.84 6.45
N LYS A 30 -12.07 7.96 5.84
CA LYS A 30 -12.13 6.53 6.18
C LYS A 30 -10.82 5.85 5.86
N SER A 31 -10.22 6.07 4.69
CA SER A 31 -8.95 5.46 4.29
C SER A 31 -7.81 5.92 5.19
N ARG A 32 -7.79 7.19 5.60
CA ARG A 32 -6.83 7.74 6.56
C ARG A 32 -7.01 7.15 7.96
N ARG A 33 -8.25 6.90 8.39
CA ARG A 33 -8.51 6.14 9.61
C ARG A 33 -8.23 4.65 9.46
N HIS A 34 -8.43 4.05 8.29
CA HIS A 34 -8.09 2.66 7.99
C HIS A 34 -6.57 2.49 7.93
N HIS A 35 -5.83 3.54 7.58
CA HIS A 35 -4.40 3.61 7.75
C HIS A 35 -4.00 3.63 9.23
N GLU A 36 -4.83 4.24 10.11
CA GLU A 36 -4.72 4.11 11.58
C GLU A 36 -5.35 2.82 12.16
N PHE A 37 -6.17 2.07 11.40
CA PHE A 37 -6.91 0.87 11.88
C PHE A 37 -6.35 -0.46 11.36
N TYR A 38 -5.64 -0.45 10.24
CA TYR A 38 -4.77 -1.53 9.76
C TYR A 38 -3.29 -1.20 9.99
N SER A 39 -2.97 -0.07 10.65
CA SER A 39 -1.81 -0.04 11.53
C SER A 39 -2.20 -0.78 12.81
N ASP A 40 -1.88 -2.06 12.85
CA ASP A 40 -1.62 -2.75 14.11
C ASP A 40 -0.82 -1.78 15.01
N VAL A 41 -1.38 -1.43 16.17
CA VAL A 41 -0.90 -0.42 17.13
C VAL A 41 0.44 -0.83 17.78
N SER A 42 1.17 -1.74 17.15
CA SER A 42 2.42 -2.32 17.60
C SER A 42 3.56 -2.27 16.57
N LYS A 43 3.34 -1.81 15.32
CA LYS A 43 4.45 -1.67 14.36
C LYS A 43 4.58 -0.24 13.82
N PRO A 44 5.65 0.49 14.17
CA PRO A 44 5.94 1.79 13.57
C PRO A 44 6.12 1.64 12.06
N TYR A 45 5.83 2.71 11.33
CA TYR A 45 6.02 2.78 9.89
C TYR A 45 7.47 2.42 9.56
N LYS A 46 7.69 1.26 8.95
CA LYS A 46 9.02 0.83 8.53
C LYS A 46 9.30 1.39 7.15
N PRO A 47 10.43 2.07 6.93
CA PRO A 47 10.86 2.44 5.59
C PRO A 47 11.07 1.17 4.75
N ILE A 48 10.94 1.30 3.42
CA ILE A 48 10.96 0.16 2.49
C ILE A 48 12.24 -0.71 2.66
N TRP A 49 13.37 -0.09 2.99
CA TRP A 49 14.63 -0.80 3.22
C TRP A 49 14.61 -1.68 4.48
N GLU A 50 13.88 -1.30 5.54
CA GLU A 50 13.71 -2.15 6.73
C GLU A 50 12.83 -3.35 6.41
N VAL A 51 11.77 -3.15 5.64
CA VAL A 51 10.91 -4.26 5.18
C VAL A 51 11.70 -5.24 4.32
N ALA A 52 12.52 -4.72 3.39
CA ALA A 52 13.41 -5.55 2.59
C ALA A 52 14.42 -6.32 3.45
N ALA A 53 15.02 -5.68 4.46
CA ALA A 53 15.94 -6.32 5.39
C ALA A 53 15.28 -7.44 6.20
N GLU A 54 14.02 -7.27 6.62
CA GLU A 54 13.26 -8.31 7.30
C GLU A 54 12.97 -9.52 6.42
N LEU A 55 12.62 -9.30 5.15
CA LEU A 55 12.32 -10.37 4.20
C LEU A 55 13.55 -11.23 3.88
N VAL A 56 14.74 -10.63 3.82
CA VAL A 56 15.98 -11.37 3.50
C VAL A 56 16.64 -11.99 4.73
N ARG A 57 16.17 -11.68 5.94
CA ARG A 57 16.80 -12.13 7.20
C ARG A 57 16.86 -13.65 7.35
N ASP A 58 15.86 -14.35 6.83
CA ASP A 58 15.76 -15.81 6.95
C ASP A 58 16.49 -16.54 5.79
N ILE A 59 17.14 -15.80 4.88
CA ILE A 59 17.91 -16.35 3.76
C ILE A 59 19.37 -16.61 4.21
N PRO A 60 19.92 -17.81 4.01
CA PRO A 60 21.32 -18.11 4.34
C PRO A 60 22.32 -17.25 3.55
N PRO A 61 23.47 -16.88 4.15
CA PRO A 61 24.47 -16.03 3.50
C PRO A 61 25.01 -16.65 2.21
N ASP A 62 25.23 -17.98 2.16
CA ASP A 62 25.72 -18.68 0.97
C ASP A 62 24.75 -18.60 -0.23
N VAL A 63 23.47 -18.32 0.03
CA VAL A 63 22.45 -18.12 -1.02
C VAL A 63 22.45 -16.68 -1.48
N LEU A 64 22.61 -15.73 -0.55
CA LEU A 64 22.72 -14.30 -0.87
C LEU A 64 23.94 -14.02 -1.75
N GLU A 65 25.07 -14.70 -1.51
CA GLU A 65 26.28 -14.56 -2.32
C GLU A 65 26.11 -15.07 -3.77
N LYS A 66 25.13 -15.95 -4.01
CA LYS A 66 24.81 -16.45 -5.35
C LYS A 66 23.88 -15.54 -6.12
N LEU A 67 23.36 -14.47 -5.50
CA LEU A 67 22.44 -13.57 -6.17
C LEU A 67 23.16 -12.78 -7.27
N PRO A 68 22.55 -12.70 -8.47
CA PRO A 68 23.10 -11.91 -9.55
C PRO A 68 23.10 -10.41 -9.23
N ASN A 69 24.16 -9.69 -9.60
CA ASN A 69 24.24 -8.24 -9.39
C ASN A 69 23.16 -7.47 -10.16
N ASP A 70 22.75 -8.00 -11.30
CA ASP A 70 21.74 -7.44 -12.19
C ASP A 70 20.33 -8.00 -11.94
N SER A 71 20.08 -8.55 -10.75
CA SER A 71 18.78 -9.15 -10.39
C SER A 71 17.60 -8.20 -10.62
N ALA A 72 17.77 -6.90 -10.37
CA ALA A 72 16.69 -5.92 -10.56
C ALA A 72 16.32 -5.75 -12.04
N GLU A 73 17.32 -5.65 -12.90
CA GLU A 73 17.14 -5.43 -14.34
C GLU A 73 16.64 -6.70 -15.05
N ASN A 74 17.18 -7.86 -14.64
CA ASN A 74 16.98 -9.14 -15.28
C ASN A 74 16.09 -10.10 -14.46
N HIS A 75 15.21 -9.58 -13.60
CA HIS A 75 14.37 -10.42 -12.74
C HIS A 75 13.53 -11.43 -13.53
N ASP A 76 13.01 -11.08 -14.71
CA ASP A 76 12.25 -12.01 -15.56
C ASP A 76 13.10 -13.19 -16.06
N HIS A 77 14.39 -12.97 -16.30
CA HIS A 77 15.31 -14.04 -16.69
C HIS A 77 15.47 -15.05 -15.54
N TYR A 78 15.68 -14.56 -14.32
CA TYR A 78 15.92 -15.41 -13.16
C TYR A 78 14.65 -16.08 -12.61
N LEU A 79 13.48 -15.43 -12.77
CA LEU A 79 12.20 -15.97 -12.31
C LEU A 79 11.53 -16.88 -13.35
N TYR A 80 11.64 -16.56 -14.64
CA TYR A 80 10.87 -17.21 -15.71
C TYR A 80 11.73 -17.78 -16.86
N GLY A 81 13.05 -17.59 -16.85
CA GLY A 81 13.94 -18.05 -17.92
C GLY A 81 13.89 -17.20 -19.19
N SER A 82 13.31 -16.00 -19.13
CA SER A 82 13.27 -15.05 -20.26
C SER A 82 14.68 -14.69 -20.76
N PRO A 83 14.87 -14.28 -22.03
CA PRO A 83 16.17 -13.80 -22.50
C PRO A 83 16.69 -12.63 -21.65
N LYS A 84 18.01 -12.62 -21.39
CA LYS A 84 18.66 -11.57 -20.61
C LYS A 84 18.67 -10.26 -21.39
N LYS A 85 18.36 -9.16 -20.72
CA LYS A 85 18.54 -7.79 -21.23
C LYS A 85 20.01 -7.42 -21.07
N GLU A 86 20.68 -7.15 -22.18
CA GLU A 86 22.02 -6.58 -22.20
C GLU A 86 21.86 -5.05 -22.24
N SER A 87 22.36 -4.37 -21.21
CA SER A 87 22.45 -2.89 -21.14
C SER A 87 23.78 -2.37 -21.68
#